data_AF-A0A2G9NHW3-F1
#
_entry.id   AF-A0A2G9NHW3-F1
#
_cell.length_a   1.000
_cell.length_b   1.000
_cell.length_c   1.000
_cell.angle_alpha   90.00
_cell.angle_beta   90.00
_cell.angle_gamma   90.00
#
_symmetry.space_group_name_H-M   'P 1'
#
loop_
_entity.id
_entity.type
_entity.pdbx_description
1 polymer ?
#
loop_
_entity_poly.entity_id
_entity_poly.type
_entity_poly.pdbx_seq_one_letter_code
_entity_poly.pdbx_strand_id
1 'polypeptide(L)'
;MKAHRYQVIVYEGIMDKIHSGGTFQNRIYVPRQCVIGYGFLYEHSIDFVSTKTEALDEAQNIVKGNQGVEGRYLGEIELPDSILEELMEAGKKLEEARENLKSVGRELIDFLD
;
A
#
# COMPACT_ATOMS: atom_id res chain seq x y z
N MET A 1 4.31 18.48 5.97
CA MET A 1 3.61 17.74 7.03
C MET A 1 4.40 16.49 7.41
N LYS A 2 4.27 16.01 8.65
CA LYS A 2 4.97 14.80 9.09
C LYS A 2 4.29 13.54 8.56
N ALA A 3 5.09 12.67 7.96
CA ALA A 3 4.70 11.32 7.57
C ALA A 3 5.71 10.28 8.09
N HIS A 4 5.31 9.02 8.10
CA HIS A 4 6.06 7.93 8.72
C HIS A 4 6.42 6.88 7.68
N ARG A 5 7.70 6.56 7.56
CA ARG A 5 8.19 5.49 6.70
C ARG A 5 8.26 4.18 7.47
N TYR A 6 7.78 3.12 6.84
CA TYR A 6 7.88 1.78 7.37
C TYR A 6 7.98 0.76 6.23
N GLN A 7 8.36 -0.46 6.58
CA GLN A 7 8.35 -1.62 5.70
C GLN A 7 7.39 -2.66 6.24
N VAL A 8 6.72 -3.38 5.35
CA VAL A 8 5.96 -4.59 5.66
C VAL A 8 6.40 -5.72 4.76
N ILE A 9 6.13 -6.95 5.18
CA ILE A 9 6.29 -8.12 4.32
C ILE A 9 4.93 -8.38 3.65
N VAL A 10 4.92 -8.41 2.33
CA VAL A 10 3.73 -8.76 1.54
C VAL A 10 3.94 -10.16 0.97
N TYR A 11 2.93 -11.01 1.13
CA TYR A 11 2.93 -12.39 0.63
C TYR A 11 1.95 -12.47 -0.54
N GLU A 12 2.37 -13.03 -1.67
CA GLU A 12 1.50 -13.22 -2.83
C GLU A 12 0.55 -14.41 -2.64
N GLY A 13 0.92 -15.35 -1.76
CA GLY A 13 0.05 -16.45 -1.36
C GLY A 13 0.34 -17.03 0.02
N ILE A 14 -0.51 -18.00 0.42
CA ILE A 14 -0.37 -18.74 1.69
C ILE A 14 0.95 -19.51 1.73
N MET A 15 1.40 -20.06 0.59
CA MET A 15 2.68 -20.78 0.52
C MET A 15 3.86 -19.86 0.80
N ASP A 16 3.85 -18.64 0.27
CA ASP A 16 4.91 -17.66 0.55
C ASP A 16 4.95 -17.30 2.03
N LYS A 17 3.78 -17.21 2.67
CA LYS A 17 3.70 -16.95 4.11
C LYS A 17 4.30 -18.08 4.93
N ILE A 18 3.97 -19.33 4.60
CA ILE A 18 4.48 -20.51 5.30
C ILE A 18 6.00 -20.65 5.14
N HIS A 19 6.53 -20.34 3.95
CA HIS A 19 7.95 -20.45 3.64
C HIS A 19 8.74 -19.16 3.90
N SER A 20 8.11 -18.12 4.47
CA SER A 20 8.72 -16.79 4.69
C SER A 20 9.31 -16.17 3.42
N GLY A 21 8.71 -16.47 2.26
CA GLY A 21 9.11 -15.97 0.94
C GLY A 21 8.49 -14.62 0.57
N GLY A 22 7.95 -13.87 1.55
CA GLY A 22 7.32 -12.58 1.28
C GLY A 22 8.32 -11.51 0.85
N THR A 23 7.84 -10.52 0.10
CA THR A 23 8.65 -9.39 -0.38
C THR A 23 8.47 -8.19 0.52
N PHE A 24 9.56 -7.49 0.84
CA PHE A 24 9.49 -6.23 1.56
C PHE A 24 8.89 -5.15 0.67
N GLN A 25 7.86 -4.47 1.18
CA GLN A 25 7.28 -3.30 0.55
C GLN A 25 7.49 -2.08 1.45
N ASN A 26 8.00 -1.01 0.86
CA ASN A 26 8.10 0.26 1.56
C ASN A 26 6.74 0.97 1.54
N ARG A 27 6.42 1.62 2.66
CA ARG A 27 5.18 2.36 2.84
C ARG A 27 5.43 3.70 3.52
N ILE A 28 4.58 4.67 3.17
CA ILE A 28 4.47 5.96 3.84
C ILE A 28 3.08 6.03 4.47
N TYR A 29 3.04 6.28 5.77
CA TYR A 29 1.83 6.55 6.52
C TYR A 29 1.73 8.04 6.79
N VAL A 30 0.65 8.65 6.29
CA VAL A 30 0.26 10.01 6.64
C VAL A 30 -0.84 9.91 7.68
N PRO A 31 -0.60 10.35 8.94
CA PRO A 31 -1.53 10.14 10.03
C PRO A 31 -2.94 10.60 9.72
N ARG A 32 -3.90 9.68 9.90
CA ARG A 32 -5.35 9.89 9.68
C ARG A 32 -5.76 10.27 8.24
N GLN A 33 -4.84 10.17 7.27
CA GLN A 33 -5.12 10.56 5.89
C GLN A 33 -5.02 9.34 4.97
N CYS A 34 -3.84 8.74 4.83
CA CYS A 34 -3.64 7.61 3.93
C CYS A 34 -2.38 6.80 4.26
N VAL A 35 -2.31 5.64 3.61
CA VAL A 35 -1.11 4.82 3.45
C VAL A 35 -0.77 4.76 1.96
N ILE A 36 0.49 4.98 1.64
CA ILE A 36 1.02 4.91 0.27
C ILE A 36 2.03 3.76 0.24
N GLY A 37 1.80 2.78 -0.62
CA GLY A 37 2.75 1.71 -0.90
C GLY A 37 3.49 1.98 -2.20
N TYR A 38 4.79 1.70 -2.22
CA TYR A 38 5.63 1.81 -3.41
C TYR A 38 6.56 0.61 -3.52
N GLY A 39 6.72 0.16 -4.76
CA GLY A 39 7.43 -1.07 -5.09
C GLY A 39 8.93 -0.98 -4.83
N PHE A 40 9.53 -2.11 -4.51
CA PHE A 40 10.98 -2.29 -4.52
C PHE A 40 11.50 -2.64 -5.93
N LEU A 41 10.70 -3.33 -6.75
CA LEU A 41 11.09 -3.84 -8.08
C LEU A 41 11.04 -2.78 -9.19
N TYR A 42 10.14 -1.81 -9.07
CA TYR A 42 10.08 -0.65 -9.95
C TYR A 42 10.41 0.56 -9.09
N GLU A 43 11.70 0.88 -8.99
CA GLU A 43 12.13 2.07 -8.27
C GLU A 43 11.27 3.27 -8.73
N HIS A 44 10.60 3.92 -7.78
CA HIS A 44 9.76 5.11 -7.96
C HIS A 44 8.32 4.90 -8.47
N SER A 45 7.76 3.69 -8.50
CA SER A 45 6.31 3.52 -8.78
C SER A 45 5.47 3.41 -7.51
N ILE A 46 4.34 4.13 -7.50
CA ILE A 46 3.29 3.96 -6.48
C ILE A 46 2.50 2.70 -6.82
N ASP A 47 2.48 1.75 -5.89
CA ASP A 47 1.75 0.48 -6.05
C ASP A 47 0.29 0.63 -5.60
N PHE A 48 0.05 1.45 -4.57
CA PHE A 48 -1.28 1.76 -4.07
C PHE A 48 -1.29 3.00 -3.18
N VAL A 49 -2.47 3.60 -3.04
CA VAL A 49 -2.82 4.53 -1.97
C VAL A 49 -4.12 4.07 -1.33
N SER A 50 -4.14 3.97 -0.01
CA SER A 50 -5.30 3.49 0.75
C SER A 50 -5.67 4.47 1.85
N THR A 51 -6.95 4.80 1.93
CA THR A 51 -7.57 5.59 3.01
C THR A 51 -8.39 4.71 3.95
N LYS A 52 -8.37 3.39 3.76
CA LYS A 52 -9.16 2.44 4.56
C LYS A 52 -8.66 2.40 6.00
N THR A 53 -9.58 2.35 6.94
CA THR A 53 -9.29 2.30 8.39
C THR A 53 -8.32 1.18 8.75
N GLU A 54 -8.51 -0.01 8.18
CA GLU A 54 -7.66 -1.18 8.40
C GLU A 54 -6.18 -0.89 8.08
N ALA A 55 -5.92 -0.24 6.94
CA ALA A 55 -4.56 0.11 6.53
C ALA A 55 -3.96 1.19 7.43
N LEU A 56 -4.76 2.16 7.85
CA LEU A 56 -4.34 3.23 8.77
C LEU A 56 -4.00 2.68 10.16
N ASP A 57 -4.80 1.74 10.67
CA ASP A 57 -4.61 1.10 11.97
C ASP A 57 -3.37 0.20 11.95
N GLU A 58 -3.18 -0.60 10.90
CA GLU A 58 -1.96 -1.40 10.70
C GLU A 58 -0.71 -0.52 10.71
N ALA A 59 -0.71 0.55 9.91
CA ALA A 59 0.39 1.49 9.85
C ALA A 59 0.66 2.15 11.20
N GLN A 60 -0.38 2.57 11.91
CA GLN A 60 -0.26 3.17 13.23
C GLN A 60 0.34 2.18 14.24
N ASN A 61 -0.04 0.90 14.18
CA ASN A 61 0.51 -0.14 15.06
C ASN A 61 2.01 -0.37 14.82
N ILE A 62 2.46 -0.34 13.56
CA ILE A 62 3.88 -0.46 13.20
C ILE A 62 4.67 0.74 13.70
N VAL A 63 4.15 1.96 13.48
CA VAL A 63 4.80 3.20 13.93
C VAL A 63 4.93 3.26 15.45
N LYS A 64 3.94 2.74 16.18
CA LYS A 64 3.97 2.63 17.64
C LYS A 64 4.86 1.50 18.18
N GLY A 65 5.31 0.58 17.31
CA GLY A 65 6.11 -0.58 17.71
C GLY A 65 5.32 -1.63 18.49
N ASN A 66 4.02 -1.78 18.20
CA ASN A 66 3.18 -2.78 18.84
C ASN A 66 3.65 -4.20 18.46
N GLN A 67 3.67 -5.13 19.44
CA GLN A 67 4.06 -6.51 19.23
C GLN A 67 3.09 -7.24 18.29
N GLY A 68 3.60 -8.12 17.42
CA GLY A 68 2.80 -8.98 16.55
C GLY A 68 2.49 -8.43 15.16
N VAL A 69 3.06 -7.28 14.77
CA VAL A 69 2.91 -6.75 13.41
C VAL A 69 4.12 -7.09 12.55
N GLU A 70 3.88 -7.65 11.36
CA GLU A 70 4.91 -7.99 10.38
C GLU A 70 5.38 -6.74 9.63
N GLY A 71 6.14 -5.89 10.32
CA GLY A 71 6.69 -4.67 9.74
C GLY A 71 7.78 -4.02 10.57
N ARG A 72 8.51 -3.10 9.94
CA ARG A 72 9.63 -2.36 10.54
C ARG A 72 9.43 -0.86 10.34
N TYR A 73 9.40 -0.11 11.44
CA TYR A 73 9.44 1.34 11.36
C TYR A 73 10.83 1.83 10.93
N LEU A 74 10.87 2.76 9.98
CA LEU A 74 12.11 3.27 9.39
C LEU A 74 12.41 4.73 9.80
N GLY A 75 11.38 5.51 10.16
CA GLY A 75 11.56 6.87 10.64
C GLY A 75 10.53 7.86 10.11
N GLU A 76 10.67 9.12 10.51
CA GLU A 76 9.84 10.22 10.05
C GLU A 76 10.41 10.86 8.78
N ILE A 77 9.52 11.43 7.97
CA ILE A 77 9.85 12.30 6.84
C ILE A 77 8.94 13.51 6.82
N GLU A 78 9.42 14.59 6.20
CA GLU A 78 8.57 15.70 5.79
C GLU A 78 8.03 15.42 4.39
N LEU A 79 6.71 15.45 4.27
CA LEU A 79 5.98 15.34 3.02
C LEU A 79 5.29 16.68 2.73
N PRO A 80 5.59 17.36 1.61
CA PRO A 80 4.87 18.57 1.23
C PRO A 80 3.40 18.26 0.92
N ASP A 81 2.50 19.17 1.29
CA ASP A 81 1.06 18.97 1.12
C ASP A 81 0.68 18.82 -0.36
N SER A 82 1.34 19.57 -1.25
CA SER A 82 1.15 19.45 -2.70
C SER A 82 1.48 18.05 -3.24
N ILE A 83 2.54 17.43 -2.70
CA ILE A 83 2.92 16.07 -3.08
C ILE A 83 1.88 15.08 -2.59
N LEU A 84 1.34 15.27 -1.39
CA LEU A 84 0.28 14.39 -0.89
C LEU A 84 -0.97 14.44 -1.76
N GLU A 85 -1.39 15.63 -2.18
CA GLU A 85 -2.54 15.79 -3.08
C GLU A 85 -2.32 15.04 -4.40
N GLU A 86 -1.15 15.19 -5.01
CA GLU A 86 -0.77 14.47 -6.24
C GLU A 86 -0.80 12.94 -6.03
N LEU A 87 -0.26 12.45 -4.91
CA LEU A 87 -0.26 11.02 -4.58
C LEU A 87 -1.68 10.49 -4.38
N MET A 88 -2.55 11.24 -3.71
CA MET A 88 -3.95 10.85 -3.51
C MET A 88 -4.72 10.80 -4.84
N GLU A 89 -4.49 11.77 -5.74
CA GLU A 89 -5.11 11.76 -7.06
C GLU A 89 -4.62 10.58 -7.91
N ALA A 90 -3.30 10.33 -7.91
CA ALA A 90 -2.71 9.18 -8.59
C ALA A 90 -3.27 7.85 -8.06
N GLY A 91 -3.41 7.73 -6.74
CA GLY A 91 -4.01 6.57 -6.09
C GLY A 91 -5.45 6.33 -6.50
N LYS A 92 -6.26 7.39 -6.60
CA LYS A 92 -7.64 7.29 -7.08
C LYS A 92 -7.71 6.78 -8.53
N LYS A 93 -6.88 7.35 -9.43
CA LYS A 93 -6.79 6.90 -10.83
C LYS A 93 -6.39 5.43 -10.94
N LEU A 94 -5.46 4.99 -10.09
CA LEU A 94 -5.01 3.60 -10.06
C LEU A 94 -6.13 2.64 -9.61
N GLU A 95 -6.91 3.03 -8.61
CA GLU A 95 -8.06 2.23 -8.16
C GLU A 95 -9.16 2.17 -9.22
N GLU A 96 -9.49 3.30 -9.87
CA GLU A 96 -10.43 3.34 -10.99
C GLU A 96 -9.97 2.43 -12.15
N ALA A 97 -8.68 2.48 -12.50
CA ALA A 97 -8.12 1.60 -13.52
C ALA A 97 -8.23 0.10 -13.14
N ARG A 98 -8.01 -0.23 -11.86
CA ARG A 98 -8.15 -1.61 -11.36
C ARG A 98 -9.59 -2.11 -11.41
N GLU A 99 -10.55 -1.29 -11.02
CA GLU A 99 -11.98 -1.66 -11.10
C GLU A 99 -12.43 -1.83 -12.55
N ASN A 100 -12.00 -0.96 -13.45
CA ASN A 100 -12.28 -1.11 -14.88
C ASN A 100 -11.71 -2.42 -15.44
N LEU A 101 -10.46 -2.78 -15.09
CA LEU A 101 -9.86 -4.05 -15.51
C LEU A 101 -10.62 -5.27 -14.97
N LYS A 102 -11.09 -5.22 -13.73
CA LYS A 102 -11.94 -6.30 -13.17
C LYS A 102 -13.26 -6.43 -13.91
N SER A 103 -13.88 -5.32 -14.30
CA SER A 103 -15.12 -5.31 -15.09
C SER A 103 -14.89 -5.97 -16.46
N VAL A 104 -13.87 -5.53 -17.18
CA VAL A 104 -13.51 -6.09 -18.50
C VAL A 104 -13.18 -7.58 -18.40
N GLY A 105 -12.45 -7.99 -17.36
CA GLY A 105 -12.13 -9.39 -17.13
C GLY A 105 -13.38 -10.25 -16.89
N ARG A 106 -14.39 -9.71 -16.18
CA ARG A 106 -15.67 -10.41 -15.97
C ARG A 106 -16.45 -10.55 -17.27
N GLU A 107 -16.57 -9.46 -18.04
CA GLU A 107 -17.23 -9.49 -19.35
C GLU A 107 -16.58 -10.50 -20.31
N LEU A 108 -15.25 -10.62 -20.28
CA LEU A 108 -14.54 -11.61 -21.08
C LEU A 108 -14.86 -13.05 -20.65
N ILE A 109 -14.94 -13.32 -19.35
CA ILE A 109 -15.31 -14.66 -18.84
C ILE A 109 -16.75 -14.98 -19.27
N ASP A 110 -17.68 -14.06 -19.06
CA ASP A 110 -19.09 -14.23 -19.44
C ASP A 110 -19.29 -14.41 -20.95
N PHE A 111 -18.40 -13.88 -21.80
CA PHE A 111 -18.41 -14.10 -23.25
C PHE A 111 -17.91 -15.48 -23.67
N LEU A 112 -17.04 -16.11 -22.88
CA LEU A 112 -16.41 -17.40 -23.19
C LEU A 112 -17.21 -18.61 -22.68
N ASP A 113 -18.15 -18.40 -21.74
CA ASP A 113 -19.10 -19.38 -21.20
C ASP A 113 -20.39 -19.49 -22.05
#